data_AF-A0A4Q3YHE9-F1
#
_entry.id   AF-A0A4Q3YHE9-F1
#
_cell.length_a   1.000
_cell.length_b   1.000
_cell.length_c   1.000
_cell.angle_alpha   90.00
_cell.angle_beta   90.00
_cell.angle_gamma   90.00
#
_symmetry.space_group_name_H-M   'P 1'
#
loop_
_entity.id
_entity.type
_entity.pdbx_description
1 polymer ?
#
loop_
_entity_poly.entity_id
_entity_poly.type
_entity_poly.pdbx_seq_one_letter_code
_entity_poly.pdbx_strand_id
1 'polypeptide(L)' 'MPSEMGMKTILVTGATGRIGKVVVDDLLERGYSIRAVTSNPRTLAEIHGSERVQWRHFDLLRDTDFDGLV' A
#
# COMPACT_ATOMS: atom_id res chain seq x y z
N MET A 1 4.18 18.06 -9.88
CA MET A 1 5.08 16.93 -10.22
C MET A 1 5.99 16.73 -9.02
N PRO A 2 6.00 15.57 -8.35
CA PRO A 2 6.96 15.32 -7.29
C PRO A 2 8.36 15.35 -7.90
N SER A 3 9.20 16.26 -7.41
CA SER A 3 10.60 16.42 -7.81
C SER A 3 11.46 15.27 -7.28
N GLU A 4 12.65 15.10 -7.87
CA GLU A 4 13.67 14.04 -7.72
C GLU A 4 14.24 13.82 -6.29
N MET A 5 13.47 14.02 -5.23
CA MET A 5 13.77 13.47 -3.91
C MET A 5 13.36 11.99 -3.92
N GLY A 6 14.27 11.13 -4.39
CA GLY A 6 14.19 9.65 -4.46
C GLY A 6 12.79 9.06 -4.28
N MET A 7 12.15 8.64 -5.38
CA MET A 7 10.79 8.07 -5.47
C MET A 7 10.19 7.70 -4.10
N LYS A 8 9.54 8.67 -3.44
CA LYS A 8 8.96 8.45 -2.11
C LYS A 8 7.82 7.46 -2.24
N THR A 9 8.01 6.26 -1.70
CA THR A 9 6.96 5.25 -1.60
C THR A 9 5.98 5.63 -0.50
N ILE A 10 4.70 5.68 -0.82
CA ILE A 10 3.63 6.00 0.15
C ILE A 10 3.11 4.70 0.76
N LEU A 11 3.18 4.58 2.09
CA LEU A 11 2.55 3.50 2.83
C LEU A 11 1.05 3.79 3.00
N VAL A 12 0.19 2.88 2.53
CA VAL A 12 -1.27 2.97 2.69
C VAL A 12 -1.74 1.79 3.54
N THR A 13 -2.22 2.09 4.75
CA THR A 13 -2.85 1.12 5.65
C THR A 13 -4.33 0.95 5.34
N GLY A 14 -4.86 -0.27 5.51
CA GLY A 14 -6.26 -0.55 5.18
C GLY A 14 -6.55 -0.36 3.69
N ALA A 15 -5.56 -0.63 2.85
CA ALA A 15 -5.58 -0.38 1.40
C ALA A 15 -6.69 -1.16 0.67
N THR A 16 -7.20 -2.23 1.28
CA THR A 16 -8.32 -3.03 0.74
C THR A 16 -9.69 -2.56 1.22
N GLY A 17 -9.73 -1.58 2.13
CA GLY A 17 -10.97 -1.01 2.67
C GLY A 17 -11.67 -0.07 1.69
N ARG A 18 -12.87 0.38 2.06
CA ARG A 18 -13.73 1.23 1.21
C ARG A 18 -13.05 2.53 0.76
N ILE A 19 -12.31 3.16 1.68
CA ILE A 19 -11.56 4.40 1.42
C ILE A 19 -10.17 4.08 0.89
N GLY A 20 -9.49 3.10 1.48
CA GLY A 20 -8.11 2.74 1.13
C GLY A 20 -7.95 2.43 -0.36
N LYS A 21 -8.88 1.70 -0.98
CA LYS A 21 -8.81 1.40 -2.41
C LYS A 21 -8.86 2.66 -3.29
N VAL A 22 -9.73 3.62 -2.95
CA VAL A 22 -9.87 4.88 -3.68
C VAL A 22 -8.61 5.73 -3.54
N VAL A 23 -8.01 5.73 -2.35
CA VAL A 23 -6.74 6.43 -2.09
C VAL A 23 -5.60 5.78 -2.88
N VAL A 24 -5.52 4.44 -2.93
CA VAL A 24 -4.52 3.73 -3.74
C VAL A 24 -4.66 4.10 -5.21
N ASP A 25 -5.87 4.05 -5.76
CA ASP A 25 -6.13 4.37 -7.16
C ASP A 25 -5.72 5.83 -7.49
N ASP A 26 -6.15 6.81 -6.68
CA ASP A 26 -5.80 8.23 -6.85
C ASP A 26 -4.28 8.48 -6.78
N LEU A 27 -3.58 7.80 -5.85
CA LEU A 27 -2.12 7.92 -5.73
C LEU A 27 -1.39 7.29 -6.94
N LEU A 28 -1.89 6.18 -7.48
CA LEU A 28 -1.34 5.56 -8.68
C LEU A 28 -1.56 6.44 -9.92
N GLU A 29 -2.73 7.05 -10.06
CA GLU A 29 -3.03 7.99 -11.15
C GLU A 29 -2.09 9.21 -11.10
N ARG A 30 -1.74 9.68 -9.90
CA ARG A 30 -0.80 10.79 -9.68
C ARG A 30 0.68 10.40 -9.88
N GLY A 31 0.97 9.14 -10.18
CA GLY A 31 2.33 8.68 -10.48
C GLY A 31 3.16 8.26 -9.26
N TYR A 32 2.56 8.10 -8.08
CA TYR A 32 3.29 7.64 -6.90
C TYR A 32 3.57 6.13 -6.94
N SER A 33 4.61 5.73 -6.22
CA SER A 33 4.83 4.33 -5.82
C SER A 33 4.18 4.09 -4.46
N ILE A 34 3.56 2.93 -4.28
CA ILE A 34 2.73 2.65 -3.12
C ILE A 34 3.17 1.35 -2.47
N ARG A 35 3.21 1.36 -1.13
CA ARG A 35 3.22 0.15 -0.32
C ARG A 35 1.85 -0.01 0.32
N ALA A 36 1.11 -1.02 -0.08
CA ALA A 36 -0.27 -1.22 0.34
C ALA A 36 -0.35 -2.33 1.40
N VAL A 37 -1.04 -2.04 2.51
CA VAL A 37 -1.14 -2.95 3.65
C VAL A 37 -2.57 -3.44 3.85
N THR A 38 -2.69 -4.74 4.11
CA THR A 38 -3.94 -5.38 4.56
C THR A 38 -3.67 -6.39 5.67
N SER A 39 -4.62 -6.53 6.59
CA SER A 39 -4.63 -7.57 7.62
C SER A 39 -5.35 -8.85 7.17
N ASN A 40 -5.91 -8.86 5.96
CA ASN A 40 -6.62 -10.02 5.42
C ASN A 40 -5.79 -10.70 4.32
N PRO A 41 -5.22 -11.89 4.58
CA PRO A 41 -4.36 -12.57 3.62
C PRO A 41 -5.10 -13.07 2.38
N ARG A 42 -6.43 -13.27 2.46
CA ARG A 42 -7.23 -13.66 1.28
C ARG A 42 -7.26 -12.57 0.22
N THR A 43 -7.26 -11.31 0.65
CA THR A 43 -7.30 -10.20 -0.30
C THR A 43 -6.00 -10.10 -1.09
N LEU A 44 -4.85 -10.46 -0.50
CA LEU A 44 -3.55 -10.49 -1.21
C LEU A 44 -3.54 -11.45 -2.40
N ALA A 45 -4.24 -12.58 -2.30
CA ALA A 45 -4.32 -13.57 -3.37
C ALA A 45 -5.18 -13.10 -4.56
N GLU A 46 -6.07 -12.14 -4.34
CA GLU A 46 -7.04 -11.66 -5.33
C GLU A 46 -6.61 -10.37 -6.04
N ILE A 47 -5.59 -9.67 -5.52
CA ILE A 47 -5.17 -8.39 -6.08
C ILE A 47 -4.25 -8.60 -7.29
N HIS A 48 -4.69 -8.15 -8.45
CA HIS A 48 -3.83 -7.99 -9.62
C HIS A 48 -2.84 -6.84 -9.39
N GLY A 49 -1.55 -7.17 -9.37
CA GLY A 49 -0.49 -6.22 -9.07
C GLY A 49 -0.27 -5.21 -10.20
N SER A 50 -0.13 -3.94 -9.83
CA SER A 50 0.59 -2.95 -10.62
C SER A 50 2.06 -3.00 -10.19
N GLU A 51 3.01 -2.82 -11.11
CA GLU A 51 4.45 -2.74 -10.78
C GLU A 51 4.78 -1.63 -9.78
N ARG A 52 3.88 -0.64 -9.63
CA ARG A 52 4.01 0.48 -8.69
C ARG A 52 3.34 0.24 -7.33
N VAL A 53 2.79 -0.96 -7.08
CA VAL A 53 2.19 -1.34 -5.80
C VAL A 53 2.89 -2.54 -5.20
N GLN A 54 3.51 -2.34 -4.04
CA GLN A 54 4.05 -3.41 -3.21
C GLN A 54 3.06 -3.77 -2.10
N TRP A 55 2.47 -4.95 -2.16
CA TRP A 55 1.55 -5.41 -1.12
C TRP A 55 2.28 -6.04 0.06
N ARG A 56 1.80 -5.75 1.28
CA ARG A 56 2.28 -6.32 2.53
C ARG A 56 1.10 -6.77 3.39
N HIS A 57 1.23 -7.95 3.98
CA HIS A 57 0.36 -8.35 5.07
C HIS A 57 0.84 -7.70 6.37
N PHE A 58 -0.05 -7.03 7.08
CA PHE A 58 0.21 -6.51 8.43
C PHE A 58 -1.11 -6.26 9.16
N ASP A 59 -1.23 -6.80 10.36
CA ASP A 59 -2.35 -6.58 11.26
C ASP A 59 -1.99 -5.52 12.30
N LEU A 60 -2.38 -4.27 12.05
CA LEU A 60 -2.10 -3.13 12.94
C LEU A 60 -2.64 -3.30 14.37
N LEU A 61 -3.55 -4.25 14.61
CA LEU A 61 -4.10 -4.52 15.94
C LEU A 61 -3.31 -5.58 16.71
N ARG A 62 -2.45 -6.36 16.03
CA ARG A 62 -1.73 -7.50 16.62
C ARG A 62 -0.22 -7.42 16.44
N ASP A 63 0.21 -6.96 15.28
CA ASP A 63 1.61 -6.85 14.91
C ASP A 63 2.21 -5.60 15.55
N THR A 64 3.38 -5.76 16.15
CA THR A 64 4.11 -4.69 16.86
C THR A 64 5.49 -4.43 16.28
N ASP A 65 5.97 -5.31 15.40
CA ASP A 65 7.22 -5.15 14.66
C ASP A 65 6.95 -4.45 13.33
N PHE A 66 7.18 -3.14 13.29
CA PHE A 66 6.92 -2.31 12.12
C PHE A 66 8.04 -2.34 11.08
N ASP A 67 9.16 -3.04 11.32
CA ASP A 67 10.30 -3.05 10.39
C ASP A 67 9.91 -3.71 9.06
N GLY A 68 8.95 -4.63 9.06
CA GLY A 68 8.37 -5.21 7.85
C GLY A 68 7.56 -4.24 6.97
N LEU A 69 7.26 -3.02 7.47
CA LEU A 69 6.54 -1.98 6.75
C LEU A 69 7.44 -0.96 6.03
N VAL A 70 8.74 -0.91 6.31
CA VAL A 70 9.69 0.08 5.72
C VAL A 70 10.60 -0.52 4.66
#